data_AF-A0A8T4UZ35-F1
#
_entry.id   AF-A0A8T4UZ35-F1
#
_cell.length_a   1.000
_cell.length_b   1.000
_cell.length_c   1.000
_cell.angle_alpha   90.00
_cell.angle_beta   90.00
_cell.angle_gamma   90.00
#
_symmetry.space_group_name_H-M   'P 1'
#
loop_
_entity.id
_entity.type
_entity.pdbx_description
1 polymer ?
#
loop_
_entity_poly.entity_id
_entity_poly.type
_entity_poly.pdbx_seq_one_letter_code
_entity_poly.pdbx_strand_id
1 'polypeptide(L)'
;MLLKSKSGGVVILFSLFYTPGWFSGWDLAFDAVGIIVALLIAGFSWRVYKLSNENKFAYFSLAFVLVSIAILFKVFTQGLVYFAPLRDMATSILVPAVGRSTVGVNNSVVFYRAGFLMWMMSMLGAWLLIFFISQKKEGRLHKYYEISQIALFVYLIVLISIVSNFQYYVFFLTSSVILGMTVLNYYKNYLNTNKNKNAFLVMLSFLFLLIGNMFFIFVFLYDIFYVFGELFLLLGFLLLLYTYSKISMR
;
A
#
# COMPACT_ATOMS: atom_id res chain seq x y z
N MET A 1 -15.44 0.57 -17.11
CA MET A 1 -15.43 1.45 -18.31
C MET A 1 -15.41 0.58 -19.56
N LEU A 2 -16.45 0.61 -20.39
CA LEU A 2 -16.52 -0.18 -21.62
C LEU A 2 -15.71 0.53 -22.72
N LEU A 3 -14.49 0.08 -22.99
CA LEU A 3 -13.76 0.51 -24.18
C LEU A 3 -14.35 -0.22 -25.39
N LYS A 4 -15.17 0.49 -26.17
CA LYS A 4 -15.71 -0.01 -27.43
C LYS A 4 -14.56 -0.08 -28.45
N SER A 5 -14.02 -1.28 -28.66
CA SER A 5 -13.04 -1.53 -29.72
C SER A 5 -13.68 -1.28 -31.09
N LYS A 6 -12.95 -0.63 -32.01
CA LYS A 6 -13.35 -0.44 -33.42
C LYS A 6 -13.60 -1.78 -34.15
N SER A 7 -13.20 -2.92 -33.58
CA SER A 7 -13.40 -4.27 -34.13
C SER A 7 -14.65 -5.01 -33.63
N GLY A 8 -15.58 -4.37 -32.91
CA GLY A 8 -16.84 -4.99 -32.48
C GLY A 8 -16.70 -6.02 -31.35
N GLY A 9 -15.48 -6.38 -30.94
CA GLY A 9 -15.23 -7.17 -29.74
C GLY A 9 -15.38 -6.32 -28.48
N VAL A 10 -16.38 -6.62 -27.65
CA VAL A 10 -16.47 -6.09 -26.29
C VAL A 10 -15.40 -6.79 -25.46
N VAL A 11 -14.23 -6.18 -25.34
CA VAL A 11 -13.23 -6.64 -24.38
C VAL A 11 -13.68 -6.16 -23.01
N ILE A 12 -14.30 -7.07 -22.25
CA ILE A 12 -14.60 -6.85 -20.84
C ILE A 12 -13.26 -6.91 -20.10
N LEU A 13 -12.59 -5.76 -20.00
CA LEU A 13 -11.52 -5.61 -19.04
C LEU A 13 -12.19 -5.53 -17.67
N PHE A 14 -12.08 -6.60 -16.87
CA PHE A 14 -12.45 -6.53 -15.45
C PHE A 14 -11.57 -5.45 -14.80
N SER A 15 -12.14 -4.26 -14.58
CA SER A 15 -11.44 -3.21 -13.84
C SER A 15 -11.40 -3.64 -12.38
N LEU A 16 -10.23 -4.03 -11.91
CA LEU A 16 -10.00 -4.38 -10.51
C LEU A 16 -10.07 -3.14 -9.58
N PHE A 17 -10.05 -1.94 -10.16
CA PHE A 17 -10.22 -0.67 -9.46
C PHE A 17 -11.44 0.11 -9.96
N TYR A 18 -12.01 0.87 -9.03
CA TYR A 18 -13.02 1.88 -9.30
C TYR A 18 -12.42 3.26 -8.97
N THR A 19 -11.84 3.91 -9.99
CA THR A 19 -11.47 5.32 -9.90
C THR A 19 -12.56 6.14 -10.61
N PRO A 20 -13.10 7.20 -9.99
CA PRO A 20 -14.01 8.12 -10.68
C PRO A 20 -13.37 8.66 -11.95
N GLY A 21 -14.11 8.70 -13.06
CA GLY A 21 -13.55 9.13 -14.36
C GLY A 21 -12.98 10.55 -14.33
N TRP A 22 -13.56 11.44 -13.52
CA TRP A 22 -13.08 12.81 -13.33
C TRP A 22 -11.84 12.92 -12.44
N PHE A 23 -11.55 11.90 -11.62
CA PHE A 23 -10.37 11.86 -10.75
C PHE A 23 -9.21 11.04 -11.35
N SER A 24 -9.47 10.31 -12.44
CA SER A 24 -8.46 9.57 -13.18
C SER A 24 -7.31 10.49 -13.60
N GLY A 25 -6.09 10.15 -13.20
CA GLY A 25 -4.87 10.92 -13.45
C GLY A 25 -4.49 11.86 -12.31
N TRP A 26 -5.45 12.42 -11.57
CA TRP A 26 -5.17 13.16 -10.34
C TRP A 26 -4.72 12.21 -9.22
N ASP A 27 -5.29 11.02 -9.17
CA ASP A 27 -4.86 9.93 -8.28
C ASP A 27 -3.36 9.60 -8.44
N LEU A 28 -2.86 9.57 -9.68
CA LEU A 28 -1.43 9.36 -9.94
C LEU A 28 -0.55 10.46 -9.33
N ALA A 29 -1.02 11.71 -9.30
CA ALA A 29 -0.29 12.81 -8.67
C ALA A 29 -0.26 12.64 -7.14
N PHE A 30 -1.37 12.23 -6.54
CA PHE A 30 -1.44 11.92 -5.10
C PHE A 30 -0.48 10.78 -4.74
N ASP A 31 -0.50 9.71 -5.53
CA ASP A 31 0.39 8.57 -5.34
C ASP A 31 1.87 8.94 -5.55
N ALA A 32 2.20 9.79 -6.53
CA ALA A 32 3.56 10.28 -6.75
C ALA A 32 4.08 11.07 -5.53
N VAL A 33 3.25 11.95 -4.94
CA VAL A 33 3.58 12.62 -3.68
C VAL A 33 3.73 11.59 -2.56
N GLY A 34 2.84 10.59 -2.49
CA GLY A 34 2.92 9.49 -1.54
C GLY A 34 4.24 8.72 -1.60
N ILE A 35 4.74 8.42 -2.80
CA ILE A 35 6.05 7.78 -3.03
C ILE A 35 7.17 8.64 -2.43
N ILE A 36 7.21 9.93 -2.75
CA ILE A 36 8.23 10.85 -2.25
C ILE A 36 8.19 10.91 -0.72
N VAL A 37 7.01 11.08 -0.14
CA VAL A 37 6.81 11.15 1.32
C VAL A 37 7.25 9.84 1.98
N ALA A 38 6.88 8.68 1.42
CA ALA A 38 7.28 7.37 1.95
C ALA A 38 8.80 7.18 1.91
N LEU A 39 9.47 7.56 0.81
CA LEU A 39 10.93 7.50 0.70
C LEU A 39 11.63 8.44 1.69
N LEU A 40 11.08 9.64 1.93
CA LEU A 40 11.60 10.56 2.94
C LEU A 40 11.48 9.95 4.35
N ILE A 41 10.33 9.37 4.69
CA ILE A 41 10.14 8.68 5.97
C ILE A 41 11.15 7.54 6.12
N ALA A 42 11.35 6.73 5.07
CA ALA A 42 12.35 5.67 5.06
C ALA A 42 13.76 6.22 5.30
N GLY A 43 14.16 7.28 4.57
CA GLY A 43 15.46 7.93 4.72
C GLY A 43 15.70 8.49 6.13
N PHE A 44 14.71 9.17 6.72
CA PHE A 44 14.80 9.64 8.10
C PHE A 44 14.91 8.49 9.10
N SER A 45 14.12 7.44 8.93
CA SER A 45 14.14 6.28 9.83
C SER A 45 15.46 5.52 9.75
N TRP A 46 16.05 5.40 8.57
CA TRP A 46 17.38 4.83 8.38
C TRP A 46 18.48 5.67 9.04
N ARG A 47 18.37 7.01 8.96
CA ARG A 47 19.29 7.91 9.65
C ARG A 47 19.20 7.74 11.17
N VAL A 48 18.00 7.66 11.73
CA VAL A 48 17.79 7.41 13.16
C VAL A 48 18.33 6.04 13.56
N TYR A 49 18.15 5.02 12.73
CA TYR A 49 18.76 3.70 12.95
C TYR A 49 20.28 3.77 13.09
N LYS A 50 20.97 4.49 12.19
CA LYS A 50 22.43 4.66 12.26
C LYS A 50 22.89 5.37 13.54
N LEU A 51 22.07 6.26 14.10
CA LEU A 51 22.41 7.01 15.32
C LEU A 51 22.10 6.23 16.60
N SER A 52 20.95 5.55 16.66
CA SER A 52 20.49 4.86 17.87
C SER A 52 20.92 3.39 17.94
N ASN A 53 21.33 2.81 16.81
CA ASN A 53 21.62 1.39 16.62
C ASN A 53 20.46 0.45 17.03
N GLU A 54 19.21 0.95 17.01
CA GLU A 54 18.04 0.14 17.36
C GLU A 54 17.36 -0.42 16.09
N ASN A 55 17.36 -1.76 15.94
CA ASN A 55 16.80 -2.45 14.78
C ASN A 55 15.35 -2.09 14.44
N LYS A 56 14.56 -1.62 15.41
CA LYS A 56 13.18 -1.17 15.19
C LYS A 56 13.08 -0.09 14.10
N PHE A 57 14.06 0.81 14.03
CA PHE A 57 14.09 1.90 13.06
C PHE A 57 14.52 1.40 11.67
N ALA A 58 15.38 0.37 11.61
CA ALA A 58 15.73 -0.29 10.35
C ALA A 58 14.51 -1.00 9.73
N TYR A 59 13.76 -1.77 10.53
CA TYR A 59 12.53 -2.41 10.06
C TYR A 59 11.47 -1.38 9.67
N PHE A 60 11.39 -0.26 10.37
CA PHE A 60 10.47 0.82 10.02
C PHE A 60 10.86 1.46 8.68
N SER A 61 12.15 1.71 8.47
CA SER A 61 12.67 2.14 7.16
C SER A 61 12.31 1.15 6.04
N LEU A 62 12.53 -0.15 6.28
CA LEU A 62 12.20 -1.20 5.32
C LEU A 62 10.70 -1.22 4.98
N ALA A 63 9.84 -1.07 5.99
CA ALA A 63 8.41 -1.01 5.78
C ALA A 63 8.02 0.16 4.85
N PHE A 64 8.60 1.35 5.03
CA PHE A 64 8.32 2.50 4.16
C PHE A 64 8.94 2.38 2.77
N VAL A 65 10.05 1.65 2.60
CA VAL A 65 10.52 1.24 1.26
C VAL A 65 9.49 0.32 0.60
N LEU A 66 8.92 -0.65 1.32
CA LEU A 66 7.86 -1.50 0.79
C LEU A 66 6.59 -0.71 0.44
N VAL A 67 6.19 0.29 1.25
CA VAL A 67 5.10 1.21 0.90
C VAL A 67 5.41 1.93 -0.41
N SER A 68 6.62 2.49 -0.57
CA SER A 68 7.01 3.18 -1.79
C SER A 68 6.99 2.28 -3.01
N ILE A 69 7.48 1.03 -2.88
CA ILE A 69 7.44 0.03 -3.95
C ILE A 69 5.98 -0.31 -4.28
N ALA A 70 5.13 -0.48 -3.28
CA ALA A 70 3.72 -0.75 -3.47
C ALA A 70 3.06 0.36 -4.29
N ILE A 71 3.19 1.62 -3.86
CA ILE A 71 2.58 2.76 -4.56
C ILE A 71 3.16 2.90 -5.98
N LEU A 72 4.45 2.64 -6.18
CA LEU A 72 5.05 2.62 -7.53
C LEU A 72 4.36 1.61 -8.45
N PHE A 73 4.12 0.39 -7.99
CA PHE A 73 3.38 -0.62 -8.77
C PHE A 73 1.93 -0.21 -9.01
N LYS A 74 1.27 0.43 -8.04
CA LYS A 74 -0.08 1.00 -8.22
C LYS A 74 -0.10 2.04 -9.34
N VAL A 75 0.76 3.06 -9.27
CA VAL A 75 0.92 4.10 -10.29
C VAL A 75 1.20 3.49 -11.66
N PHE A 76 2.09 2.50 -11.73
CA PHE A 76 2.40 1.82 -12.98
C PHE A 76 1.17 1.11 -13.56
N THR A 77 0.44 0.34 -12.75
CA THR A 77 -0.76 -0.38 -13.22
C THR A 77 -1.89 0.54 -13.64
N GLN A 78 -2.11 1.64 -12.93
CA GLN A 78 -3.09 2.67 -13.30
C GLN A 78 -2.64 3.42 -14.56
N GLY A 79 -1.34 3.73 -14.68
CA GLY A 79 -0.77 4.35 -15.87
C GLY A 79 -0.98 3.53 -17.15
N LEU A 80 -0.90 2.19 -17.07
CA LEU A 80 -1.23 1.30 -18.19
C LEU A 80 -2.71 1.37 -18.60
N VAL A 81 -3.61 1.71 -17.68
CA VAL A 81 -5.03 1.88 -17.95
C VAL A 81 -5.30 3.25 -18.57
N TYR A 82 -4.66 4.30 -18.04
CA TYR A 82 -4.93 5.69 -18.43
C TYR A 82 -4.23 6.11 -19.72
N PHE A 83 -2.99 5.64 -19.95
CA PHE A 83 -2.17 6.10 -21.06
C PHE A 83 -1.95 4.99 -22.10
N ALA A 84 -2.56 5.16 -23.27
CA ALA A 84 -2.40 4.23 -24.40
C ALA A 84 -0.92 3.97 -24.79
N PRO A 85 -0.01 4.97 -24.82
CA PRO A 85 1.39 4.72 -25.17
C PRO A 85 2.08 3.74 -24.20
N LEU A 86 1.82 3.85 -22.89
CA LEU A 86 2.38 2.92 -21.91
C LEU A 86 1.84 1.51 -22.11
N ARG A 87 0.56 1.38 -22.44
CA ARG A 87 -0.06 0.09 -22.75
C ARG A 87 0.55 -0.56 -24.00
N ASP A 88 0.79 0.21 -25.05
CA ASP A 88 1.36 -0.29 -26.30
C ASP A 88 2.84 -0.67 -26.13
N MET A 89 3.59 0.09 -25.33
CA MET A 89 4.95 -0.29 -24.93
C MET A 89 4.94 -1.61 -24.15
N ALA A 90 4.06 -1.74 -23.15
CA ALA A 90 3.96 -2.95 -22.34
C ALA A 90 3.57 -4.18 -23.19
N THR A 91 2.63 -4.05 -24.13
CA THR A 91 2.30 -5.17 -25.03
C THR A 91 3.48 -5.55 -25.91
N SER A 92 4.20 -4.56 -26.47
CA SER A 92 5.38 -4.82 -27.33
C SER A 92 6.50 -5.58 -26.62
N ILE A 93 6.74 -5.30 -25.33
CA ILE A 93 7.76 -5.97 -24.51
C ILE A 93 7.39 -7.43 -24.20
N LEU A 94 6.10 -7.75 -24.06
CA LEU A 94 5.64 -9.11 -23.74
C LEU A 94 5.49 -10.05 -24.93
N VAL A 95 5.28 -9.50 -26.13
CA VAL A 95 5.06 -10.32 -27.35
C VAL A 95 6.16 -11.38 -27.55
N PRO A 96 7.46 -11.11 -27.34
CA PRO A 96 8.50 -12.13 -27.46
C PRO A 96 8.43 -13.24 -26.40
N ALA A 97 7.97 -12.93 -25.18
CA ALA A 97 8.00 -13.85 -24.05
C ALA A 97 6.73 -14.72 -23.93
N VAL A 98 5.56 -14.14 -24.24
CA VAL A 98 4.25 -14.80 -24.10
C VAL A 98 3.71 -15.27 -25.46
N GLY A 99 4.38 -14.88 -26.55
CA GLY A 99 3.91 -15.09 -27.91
C GLY A 99 2.93 -14.00 -28.35
N ARG A 100 2.69 -13.91 -29.66
CA ARG A 100 1.56 -13.14 -30.20
C ARG A 100 0.29 -13.89 -29.82
N SER A 101 -0.53 -13.31 -28.95
CA SER A 101 -1.84 -13.85 -28.62
C SER A 101 -2.68 -14.02 -29.88
N THR A 102 -2.68 -15.22 -30.44
CA THR A 102 -3.52 -15.64 -31.57
C THR A 102 -5.00 -15.72 -31.18
N VAL A 103 -5.31 -15.68 -29.88
CA VAL A 103 -6.66 -15.81 -29.32
C VAL A 103 -6.96 -14.66 -28.36
N GLY A 104 -7.05 -13.42 -28.84
CA GLY A 104 -7.74 -12.30 -28.15
C GLY A 104 -7.31 -11.90 -26.72
N VAL A 105 -6.33 -12.56 -26.09
CA VAL A 105 -5.85 -12.23 -24.75
C VAL A 105 -4.90 -11.05 -24.87
N ASN A 106 -5.36 -9.87 -24.46
CA ASN A 106 -4.51 -8.68 -24.37
C ASN A 106 -3.36 -8.94 -23.37
N ASN A 107 -2.12 -9.00 -23.86
CA ASN A 107 -0.91 -9.17 -23.03
C ASN A 107 -0.80 -8.13 -21.90
N SER A 108 -1.41 -6.96 -22.06
CA SER A 108 -1.52 -5.93 -21.02
C SER A 108 -2.23 -6.41 -19.75
N VAL A 109 -3.10 -7.42 -19.84
CA VAL A 109 -3.82 -7.98 -18.67
C VAL A 109 -2.86 -8.72 -17.74
N VAL A 110 -1.84 -9.40 -18.28
CA VAL A 110 -0.84 -10.11 -17.47
C VAL A 110 -0.02 -9.11 -16.67
N PHE A 111 0.48 -8.04 -17.32
CA PHE A 111 1.20 -6.97 -16.62
C PHE A 111 0.35 -6.30 -15.55
N TYR A 112 -0.92 -6.00 -15.87
CA TYR A 112 -1.84 -5.40 -14.92
C TYR A 112 -2.04 -6.28 -13.68
N ARG A 113 -2.28 -7.58 -13.85
CA ARG A 113 -2.45 -8.52 -12.73
C ARG A 113 -1.17 -8.72 -11.93
N ALA A 114 -0.02 -8.80 -12.58
CA ALA A 114 1.27 -8.94 -11.92
C ALA A 114 1.61 -7.69 -11.10
N GLY A 115 1.47 -6.50 -11.69
CA GLY A 115 1.69 -5.24 -10.97
C GLY A 115 0.73 -5.07 -9.79
N PHE A 116 -0.55 -5.46 -9.96
CA PHE A 116 -1.54 -5.43 -8.90
C PHE A 116 -1.19 -6.37 -7.74
N LEU A 117 -0.73 -7.59 -8.05
CA LEU A 117 -0.23 -8.52 -7.04
C LEU A 117 0.97 -7.96 -6.28
N MET A 118 1.95 -7.39 -7.00
CA MET A 118 3.14 -6.79 -6.40
C MET A 118 2.79 -5.59 -5.51
N TRP A 119 1.83 -4.77 -5.93
CA TRP A 119 1.28 -3.69 -5.10
C TRP A 119 0.70 -4.24 -3.79
N MET A 120 -0.20 -5.22 -3.87
CA MET A 120 -0.88 -5.79 -2.70
C MET A 120 0.09 -6.47 -1.73
N MET A 121 0.99 -7.32 -2.24
CA MET A 121 1.98 -8.02 -1.42
C MET A 121 2.88 -7.03 -0.68
N SER A 122 3.38 -6.01 -1.38
CA SER A 122 4.29 -5.02 -0.81
C SER A 122 3.58 -4.18 0.25
N MET A 123 2.33 -3.77 -0.02
CA MET A 123 1.55 -2.95 0.91
C MET A 123 1.16 -3.71 2.19
N LEU A 124 0.67 -4.94 2.07
CA LEU A 124 0.37 -5.78 3.22
C LEU A 124 1.64 -6.10 4.01
N GLY A 125 2.75 -6.41 3.32
CA GLY A 125 4.05 -6.61 3.95
C GLY A 125 4.49 -5.39 4.76
N ALA A 126 4.31 -4.18 4.22
CA ALA A 126 4.61 -2.95 4.94
C ALA A 126 3.76 -2.78 6.20
N TRP A 127 2.43 -2.92 6.09
CA TRP A 127 1.50 -2.81 7.23
C TRP A 127 1.81 -3.79 8.33
N LEU A 128 2.20 -5.01 7.96
CA LEU A 128 2.54 -6.06 8.89
C LEU A 128 3.88 -5.81 9.60
N LEU A 129 4.90 -5.33 8.89
CA LEU A 129 6.15 -4.89 9.51
C LEU A 129 5.90 -3.75 10.51
N ILE A 130 5.09 -2.76 10.14
CA ILE A 130 4.73 -1.67 11.05
C ILE A 130 3.99 -2.21 12.27
N PHE A 131 3.03 -3.11 12.08
CA PHE A 131 2.31 -3.74 13.18
C PHE A 131 3.27 -4.42 14.16
N PHE A 132 4.25 -5.18 13.67
CA PHE A 132 5.25 -5.80 14.53
C PHE A 132 6.11 -4.80 15.29
N ILE A 133 6.54 -3.73 14.63
CA ILE A 133 7.32 -2.66 15.27
C ILE A 133 6.50 -1.96 16.36
N SER A 134 5.17 -1.89 16.20
CA SER A 134 4.27 -1.26 17.17
C SER A 134 4.08 -2.08 18.46
N GLN A 135 4.40 -3.37 18.46
CA GLN A 135 4.26 -4.22 19.64
C GLN A 135 5.39 -3.97 20.65
N LYS A 136 5.04 -3.83 21.94
CA LYS A 136 6.02 -3.67 23.03
C LYS A 136 6.82 -4.97 23.25
N LYS A 137 8.10 -4.82 23.62
CA LYS A 137 9.06 -5.91 23.88
C LYS A 137 8.68 -6.85 25.03
N GLU A 138 7.82 -6.43 25.95
CA GLU A 138 7.52 -7.15 27.21
C GLU A 138 6.82 -8.52 27.00
N GLY A 139 6.39 -8.84 25.79
CA GLY A 139 5.80 -10.14 25.44
C GLY A 139 6.57 -10.91 24.36
N ARG A 140 7.85 -10.60 24.13
CA ARG A 140 8.69 -11.28 23.12
C ARG A 140 8.98 -12.72 23.56
N LEU A 141 8.00 -13.60 23.38
CA LEU A 141 8.13 -15.05 23.55
C LEU A 141 9.33 -15.54 22.73
N HIS A 142 10.16 -16.36 23.36
CA HIS A 142 11.30 -17.13 22.83
C HIS A 142 11.54 -17.08 21.32
N LYS A 143 12.82 -16.92 20.92
CA LYS A 143 13.39 -16.92 19.56
C LYS A 143 12.71 -17.83 18.50
N TYR A 144 12.13 -18.97 18.88
CA TYR A 144 11.40 -19.88 17.98
C TYR A 144 9.98 -19.41 17.62
N TYR A 145 9.31 -18.68 18.50
CA TYR A 145 7.97 -18.11 18.28
C TYR A 145 8.01 -17.01 17.21
N GLU A 146 9.10 -16.24 17.15
CA GLU A 146 9.29 -15.18 16.15
C GLU A 146 9.36 -15.74 14.72
N ILE A 147 10.08 -16.85 14.50
CA ILE A 147 10.23 -17.45 13.16
C ILE A 147 8.90 -18.04 12.68
N SER A 148 8.18 -18.75 13.56
CA SER A 148 6.87 -19.33 13.23
C SER A 148 5.83 -18.26 12.88
N GLN A 149 5.79 -17.17 13.65
CA GLN A 149 4.93 -16.03 13.35
C GLN A 149 5.29 -15.41 12.01
N ILE A 150 6.56 -15.09 11.76
CA ILE A 150 7.01 -14.51 10.48
C ILE A 150 6.63 -15.42 9.30
N ALA A 151 6.83 -16.74 9.41
CA ALA A 151 6.45 -17.69 8.37
C ALA A 151 4.93 -17.74 8.13
N LEU A 152 4.13 -17.78 9.21
CA LEU A 152 2.67 -17.71 9.12
C LEU A 152 2.19 -16.42 8.45
N PHE A 153 2.87 -15.30 8.72
CA PHE A 153 2.53 -14.01 8.13
C PHE A 153 2.94 -13.90 6.67
N VAL A 154 4.11 -14.41 6.28
CA VAL A 154 4.48 -14.52 4.86
C VAL A 154 3.45 -15.38 4.13
N TYR A 155 3.06 -16.52 4.72
CA TYR A 155 2.00 -17.37 4.18
C TYR A 155 0.67 -16.62 4.04
N LEU A 156 0.23 -15.88 5.06
CA LEU A 156 -1.00 -15.10 5.00
C LEU A 156 -0.92 -13.96 3.98
N ILE A 157 0.21 -13.27 3.84
CA ILE A 157 0.40 -12.24 2.81
C ILE A 157 0.25 -12.86 1.42
N VAL A 158 0.90 -13.99 1.17
CA VAL A 158 0.82 -14.68 -0.13
C VAL A 158 -0.61 -15.14 -0.40
N LEU A 159 -1.23 -15.81 0.56
CA LEU A 159 -2.59 -16.31 0.44
C LEU A 159 -3.58 -15.17 0.20
N ILE A 160 -3.51 -14.10 1.00
CA ILE A 160 -4.41 -12.95 0.87
C ILE A 160 -4.15 -12.21 -0.44
N SER A 161 -2.91 -12.11 -0.90
CA SER A 161 -2.60 -11.45 -2.18
C SER A 161 -3.13 -12.26 -3.36
N ILE A 162 -3.09 -13.60 -3.29
CA ILE A 162 -3.72 -14.49 -4.27
C ILE A 162 -5.24 -14.34 -4.23
N VAL A 163 -5.85 -14.41 -3.05
CA VAL A 163 -7.32 -14.30 -2.90
C VAL A 163 -7.81 -12.90 -3.31
N SER A 164 -7.06 -11.85 -2.99
CA SER A 164 -7.40 -10.47 -3.31
C SER A 164 -7.29 -10.15 -4.80
N ASN A 165 -6.56 -10.97 -5.58
CA ASN A 165 -6.61 -10.89 -7.04
C ASN A 165 -8.03 -11.10 -7.58
N PHE A 166 -8.88 -11.80 -6.83
CA PHE A 166 -10.28 -12.05 -7.20
C PHE A 166 -11.24 -10.98 -6.67
N GLN A 167 -10.92 -10.32 -5.56
CA GLN A 167 -11.81 -9.35 -4.90
C GLN A 167 -11.02 -8.23 -4.21
N TYR A 168 -11.02 -7.03 -4.81
CA TYR A 168 -10.37 -5.82 -4.32
C TYR A 168 -10.70 -5.48 -2.85
N TYR A 169 -11.95 -5.66 -2.44
CA TYR A 169 -12.42 -5.34 -1.09
C TYR A 169 -11.76 -6.17 0.02
N VAL A 170 -11.35 -7.41 -0.28
CA VAL A 170 -10.71 -8.31 0.68
C VAL A 170 -9.37 -7.75 1.14
N PHE A 171 -8.63 -7.15 0.21
CA PHE A 171 -7.35 -6.49 0.49
C PHE A 171 -7.52 -5.29 1.43
N PHE A 172 -8.48 -4.40 1.17
CA PHE A 172 -8.72 -3.23 2.03
C PHE A 172 -9.30 -3.60 3.39
N LEU A 173 -10.13 -4.63 3.45
CA LEU A 173 -10.63 -5.17 4.70
C LEU A 173 -9.47 -5.70 5.56
N THR A 174 -8.59 -6.50 4.97
CA THR A 174 -7.41 -7.04 5.66
C THR A 174 -6.47 -5.92 6.11
N SER A 175 -6.15 -4.98 5.21
CA SER A 175 -5.33 -3.81 5.52
C SER A 175 -5.91 -2.99 6.68
N SER A 176 -7.23 -2.80 6.69
CA SER A 176 -7.95 -2.11 7.77
C SER A 176 -7.83 -2.85 9.10
N VAL A 177 -7.91 -4.19 9.11
CA VAL A 177 -7.73 -4.98 10.35
C VAL A 177 -6.31 -4.81 10.90
N ILE A 178 -5.28 -4.94 10.05
CA ILE A 178 -3.87 -4.78 10.47
C ILE A 178 -3.61 -3.35 10.96
N LEU A 179 -4.09 -2.34 10.24
CA LEU A 179 -3.99 -0.94 10.65
C LEU A 179 -4.77 -0.66 11.93
N GLY A 180 -5.96 -1.25 12.11
CA GLY A 180 -6.75 -1.14 13.33
C GLY A 180 -5.99 -1.64 14.56
N MET A 181 -5.37 -2.81 14.45
CA MET A 181 -4.51 -3.33 15.52
C MET A 181 -3.27 -2.44 15.76
N THR A 182 -2.68 -1.90 14.70
CA THR A 182 -1.55 -0.95 14.78
C THR A 182 -1.95 0.33 15.52
N VAL A 183 -3.12 0.90 15.21
CA VAL A 183 -3.68 2.07 15.90
C VAL A 183 -3.92 1.77 17.38
N LEU A 184 -4.48 0.60 17.72
CA LEU A 184 -4.68 0.18 19.12
C LEU A 184 -3.35 0.07 19.88
N ASN A 185 -2.30 -0.46 19.24
CA ASN A 185 -0.97 -0.54 19.85
C ASN A 185 -0.37 0.86 20.08
N TYR A 186 -0.47 1.76 19.12
CA TYR A 186 -0.01 3.14 19.28
C TYR A 186 -0.86 3.93 20.29
N TYR A 187 -2.15 3.65 20.40
CA TYR A 187 -3.02 4.20 21.43
C TYR A 187 -2.59 3.76 22.83
N LYS A 188 -2.32 2.46 23.03
CA LYS A 188 -1.73 1.96 24.28
C LYS A 188 -0.38 2.60 24.56
N ASN A 189 0.45 2.82 23.54
CA ASN A 189 1.74 3.50 23.71
C ASN A 189 1.58 4.97 24.12
N TYR A 190 0.60 5.68 23.55
CA TYR A 190 0.27 7.06 23.91
C TYR A 190 -0.17 7.18 25.38
N LEU A 191 -1.03 6.27 25.85
CA LEU A 191 -1.45 6.24 27.25
C LEU A 191 -0.27 5.95 28.21
N ASN A 192 0.62 5.04 27.83
CA ASN A 192 1.77 4.65 28.66
C ASN A 192 2.92 5.68 28.67
N THR A 193 2.99 6.58 27.70
CA THR A 193 4.06 7.59 27.58
C THR A 193 3.61 8.95 28.10
N ASN A 194 2.88 8.98 29.23
CA ASN A 194 2.34 10.21 29.85
C ASN A 194 1.64 11.14 28.84
N LYS A 195 0.94 10.58 27.84
CA LYS A 195 0.24 11.34 26.79
C LYS A 195 1.15 12.28 25.99
N ASN A 196 2.36 11.83 25.65
CA ASN A 196 3.29 12.58 24.81
C ASN A 196 2.65 12.99 23.47
N LYS A 197 2.72 14.28 23.13
CA LYS A 197 2.20 14.86 21.88
C LYS A 197 2.72 14.14 20.63
N ASN A 198 3.99 13.74 20.62
CA ASN A 198 4.55 13.02 19.46
C ASN A 198 3.94 11.62 19.29
N ALA A 199 3.69 10.90 20.40
CA ALA A 199 3.04 9.60 20.36
C ALA A 199 1.58 9.72 19.86
N PHE A 200 0.89 10.79 20.25
CA PHE A 200 -0.44 11.12 19.73
C PHE A 200 -0.43 11.35 18.22
N LEU A 201 0.54 12.13 17.70
CA LEU A 201 0.62 12.40 16.27
C LEU A 201 0.90 11.14 15.44
N VAL A 202 1.75 10.23 15.92
CA VAL A 202 1.97 8.93 15.26
C VAL A 202 0.67 8.12 15.24
N MET A 203 -0.02 8.02 16.37
CA MET A 203 -1.32 7.33 16.46
C MET A 203 -2.35 7.94 15.50
N LEU A 204 -2.46 9.27 15.48
CA LEU A 204 -3.38 10.00 14.60
C LEU A 204 -3.04 9.77 13.11
N SER A 205 -1.76 9.67 12.77
CA SER A 205 -1.31 9.36 11.41
C SER A 205 -1.83 7.99 10.97
N PHE A 206 -1.65 6.96 11.80
CA PHE A 206 -2.17 5.62 11.52
C PHE A 206 -3.69 5.55 11.53
N LEU A 207 -4.36 6.38 12.33
CA LEU A 207 -5.82 6.50 12.31
C LEU A 207 -6.31 7.05 10.96
N PHE A 208 -5.65 8.07 10.40
CA PHE A 208 -5.98 8.54 9.06
C PHE A 208 -5.74 7.48 7.99
N LEU A 209 -4.64 6.72 8.07
CA LEU A 209 -4.40 5.59 7.16
C LEU A 209 -5.51 4.54 7.26
N LEU A 210 -5.97 4.21 8.47
CA LEU A 210 -7.08 3.29 8.71
C LEU A 210 -8.38 3.79 8.10
N ILE A 211 -8.73 5.06 8.35
CA ILE A 211 -9.94 5.69 7.80
C ILE A 211 -9.90 5.67 6.27
N GLY A 212 -8.75 5.98 5.66
CA GLY A 212 -8.58 5.89 4.21
C GLY A 212 -8.85 4.48 3.68
N ASN A 213 -8.32 3.45 4.34
CA ASN A 213 -8.58 2.05 3.97
C ASN A 213 -10.06 1.65 4.14
N MET A 214 -10.74 2.16 5.17
CA MET A 214 -12.18 1.94 5.34
C MET A 214 -13.00 2.57 4.20
N PHE A 215 -12.66 3.78 3.75
CA PHE A 215 -13.32 4.38 2.58
C PHE A 215 -13.17 3.54 1.32
N PHE A 216 -11.99 2.96 1.08
CA PHE A 216 -11.77 2.07 -0.07
C PHE A 216 -12.63 0.80 -0.06
N ILE A 217 -13.00 0.29 1.11
CA ILE A 217 -13.94 -0.86 1.23
C ILE A 217 -15.31 -0.47 0.65
N PHE A 218 -15.76 0.76 0.85
CA PHE A 218 -17.10 1.21 0.48
C PHE A 218 -17.20 1.83 -0.91
N VAL A 219 -16.14 1.83 -1.72
CA VAL A 219 -16.13 2.45 -3.06
C VAL A 219 -17.21 1.89 -4.00
N PHE A 220 -17.68 0.66 -3.76
CA PHE A 220 -18.82 0.09 -4.51
C PHE A 220 -20.15 0.82 -4.29
N LEU A 221 -20.29 1.55 -3.17
CA LEU A 221 -21.49 2.35 -2.87
C LEU A 221 -21.44 3.68 -3.59
N TYR A 222 -20.32 4.40 -3.46
CA TYR A 222 -20.11 5.71 -4.06
C TYR A 222 -18.64 5.88 -4.47
N ASP A 223 -18.43 6.31 -5.71
CA ASP A 223 -17.11 6.54 -6.29
C ASP A 223 -16.33 7.65 -5.57
N ILE A 224 -17.02 8.65 -4.99
CA ILE A 224 -16.42 9.72 -4.18
C ILE A 224 -15.63 9.19 -2.96
N PHE A 225 -15.97 8.01 -2.43
CA PHE A 225 -15.22 7.42 -1.33
C PHE A 225 -13.79 7.07 -1.72
N TYR A 226 -13.51 6.82 -2.99
CA TYR A 226 -12.14 6.63 -3.48
C TYR A 226 -11.29 7.88 -3.19
N VAL A 227 -11.83 9.06 -3.48
CA VAL A 227 -11.14 10.34 -3.33
C VAL A 227 -10.88 10.66 -1.85
N PHE A 228 -11.86 10.41 -0.99
CA PHE A 228 -11.66 10.52 0.45
C PHE A 228 -10.60 9.54 0.95
N GLY A 229 -10.62 8.30 0.44
CA GLY A 229 -9.60 7.29 0.73
C GLY A 229 -8.18 7.79 0.45
N GLU A 230 -7.94 8.32 -0.75
CA GLU A 230 -6.65 8.89 -1.16
C GLU A 230 -6.24 10.10 -0.33
N LEU A 231 -7.18 11.00 -0.06
CA LEU A 231 -6.93 12.19 0.75
C LEU A 231 -6.49 11.81 2.17
N PHE A 232 -7.19 10.87 2.81
CA PHE A 232 -6.86 10.40 4.16
C PHE A 232 -5.54 9.62 4.19
N LEU A 233 -5.23 8.82 3.17
CA LEU A 233 -3.92 8.18 3.05
C LEU A 233 -2.79 9.21 2.99
N LEU A 234 -2.92 10.22 2.13
CA LEU A 234 -1.91 11.26 1.97
C LEU A 234 -1.74 12.08 3.25
N LEU A 235 -2.83 12.48 3.90
CA LEU A 235 -2.78 13.17 5.19
C LEU A 235 -2.10 12.33 6.27
N GLY A 236 -2.38 11.02 6.32
CA GLY A 236 -1.72 10.08 7.21
C GLY A 236 -0.21 10.04 6.99
N PHE A 237 0.24 9.94 5.74
CA PHE A 237 1.67 9.95 5.42
C PHE A 237 2.35 11.28 5.73
N LEU A 238 1.73 12.42 5.39
CA LEU A 238 2.27 13.74 5.68
C LEU A 238 2.41 14.00 7.19
N LEU A 239 1.42 13.60 7.98
CA LEU A 239 1.46 13.74 9.43
C LEU A 239 2.55 12.86 10.07
N LEU A 240 2.76 11.66 9.51
CA LEU A 240 3.82 10.76 9.96
C LEU A 240 5.20 11.33 9.63
N LEU A 241 5.40 11.83 8.40
CA LEU A 241 6.63 12.52 7.99
C LEU A 241 6.92 13.72 8.88
N TYR A 242 5.91 14.57 9.14
CA TYR A 242 6.04 15.71 10.05
C TYR A 242 6.52 15.28 11.42
N THR A 243 5.93 14.22 11.99
CA THR A 243 6.29 13.72 13.31
C THR A 243 7.74 13.21 13.36
N TYR A 244 8.18 12.47 12.34
CA TYR A 244 9.55 11.97 12.26
C TYR A 244 10.59 13.06 12.02
N SER A 245 10.27 14.05 11.18
CA SER A 245 11.17 15.19 10.92
C SER A 245 11.51 15.95 12.21
N LYS A 246 10.52 16.09 13.11
CA LYS A 246 10.69 16.77 14.40
C LYS A 246 11.55 15.99 15.39
N ILE A 247 11.51 14.65 15.33
CA ILE A 247 12.33 13.80 16.20
C ILE A 247 13.80 13.85 15.77
N SER A 248 14.08 13.86 14.47
CA SER A 248 15.46 13.86 13.95
C SER A 248 16.23 15.17 14.18
N MET A 249 15.55 16.28 14.49
CA MET A 249 16.20 17.58 14.69
C MET A 249 16.55 17.88 16.16
N ARG A 250 16.34 16.93 17.07
CA ARG A 250 16.77 17.00 18.47
C ARG A 250 17.87 15.99 18.72
#